data_AF-A0A8T2PRQ8-F1
#
_entry.id   AF-A0A8T2PRQ8-F1
#
_cell.length_a   1.000
_cell.length_b   1.000
_cell.length_c   1.000
_cell.angle_alpha   90.00
_cell.angle_beta   90.00
_cell.angle_gamma   90.00
#
_symmetry.space_group_name_H-M   'P 1'
#
loop_
_entity.id
_entity.type
_entity.pdbx_description
1 polymer ?
#
loop_
_entity_poly.entity_id
_entity_poly.type
_entity_poly.pdbx_seq_one_letter_code
_entity_poly.pdbx_strand_id
1 'polypeptide(L)'
;MNDSESAVSISTCNGLRGYLRIESQQYLIEPLADDDTGDHALRTFKNPVSTCGVTSSSWDAPHPTGRTAGKTKTSATSFLEEKKYVELFIVVDHREYQRLRRDLNAVRGRIFQMVNFANMVYQQLNTSIVLVGMEVWSDRDRIEVVESPGQTLNHFETWRNRVLMKNKPHDNAQLITGMEFEGATVGMAFVGGVCTIQSVGVVQDHNSQVIPVAATLAHEIGHNLGMRHDSEGCSCGQGKACIMAAVLSRQVPRLFSSCSSRGYGEFLRVDTPGCLFDRPDIVLVSDSLCGNGVVDPGEECDCGAEE
;
A
#
# COMPACT_ATOMS: atom_id res chain seq x y z
N MET A 1 -39.03 -13.92 19.63
CA MET A 1 -37.94 -12.93 19.69
C MET A 1 -37.41 -12.83 18.28
N ASN A 2 -37.55 -11.66 17.65
CA ASN A 2 -37.18 -11.43 16.26
C ASN A 2 -35.76 -10.83 16.29
N ASP A 3 -34.75 -11.64 15.94
CA ASP A 3 -33.37 -11.17 15.85
C ASP A 3 -33.17 -10.55 14.46
N SER A 4 -33.09 -9.22 14.39
CA SER A 4 -33.04 -8.44 13.15
C SER A 4 -31.69 -8.49 12.43
N GLU A 5 -30.69 -9.23 12.94
CA GLU A 5 -29.34 -9.27 12.35
C GLU A 5 -28.92 -10.62 11.77
N SER A 6 -29.74 -11.67 11.92
CA SER A 6 -29.43 -12.98 11.37
C SER A 6 -29.63 -13.03 9.84
N ALA A 7 -28.63 -13.53 9.11
CA ALA A 7 -28.64 -13.61 7.65
C ALA A 7 -28.00 -14.90 7.15
N VAL A 8 -28.57 -15.49 6.09
CA VAL A 8 -28.05 -16.71 5.47
C VAL A 8 -28.04 -16.56 3.95
N SER A 9 -26.94 -17.00 3.33
CA SER A 9 -26.78 -17.06 1.87
C SER A 9 -26.15 -18.40 1.53
N ILE A 10 -26.83 -19.22 0.72
CA ILE A 10 -26.36 -20.56 0.35
C ILE A 10 -26.36 -20.69 -1.16
N SER A 11 -25.26 -21.21 -1.70
CA SER A 11 -25.10 -21.65 -3.08
C SER A 11 -24.95 -23.17 -3.10
N THR A 12 -25.62 -23.81 -4.06
CA THR A 12 -25.48 -25.23 -4.35
C THR A 12 -24.77 -25.48 -5.69
N CYS A 13 -24.28 -24.43 -6.35
CA CYS A 13 -23.51 -24.55 -7.58
C CYS A 13 -22.06 -24.95 -7.21
N ASN A 14 -21.68 -26.20 -7.51
CA ASN A 14 -20.37 -26.82 -7.21
C ASN A 14 -20.15 -27.07 -5.69
N GLY A 15 -21.02 -27.90 -5.12
CA GLY A 15 -21.06 -28.24 -3.70
C GLY A 15 -21.87 -27.24 -2.86
N LEU A 16 -22.17 -27.61 -1.61
CA LEU A 16 -22.85 -26.73 -0.66
C LEU A 16 -21.85 -25.70 -0.12
N ARG A 17 -22.05 -24.43 -0.50
CA ARG A 17 -21.24 -23.31 -0.03
C ARG A 17 -22.15 -22.23 0.51
N GLY A 18 -21.70 -21.46 1.48
CA GLY A 18 -22.57 -20.45 2.03
C GLY A 18 -22.00 -19.64 3.17
N TYR A 19 -22.78 -18.66 3.56
CA TYR A 19 -22.49 -17.73 4.63
C TYR A 19 -23.66 -17.74 5.59
N LEU A 20 -23.35 -17.81 6.88
CA LEU A 20 -24.31 -17.74 7.96
C LEU A 20 -23.84 -16.68 8.96
N ARG A 21 -24.71 -15.71 9.25
CA ARG A 21 -24.53 -14.74 10.33
C ARG A 21 -25.62 -14.95 11.36
N ILE A 22 -25.21 -15.20 12.60
CA ILE A 22 -26.07 -15.25 13.78
C ILE A 22 -25.49 -14.25 14.76
N GLU A 23 -26.25 -13.20 15.08
CA GLU A 23 -25.76 -12.05 15.85
C GLU A 23 -24.42 -11.48 15.27
N SER A 24 -23.38 -11.38 16.11
CA SER A 24 -22.03 -10.92 15.74
C SER A 24 -21.12 -12.01 15.19
N GLN A 25 -21.58 -13.27 15.15
CA GLN A 25 -20.79 -14.43 14.75
C GLN A 25 -21.08 -14.76 13.29
N GLN A 26 -20.00 -14.91 12.53
CA GLN A 26 -20.05 -15.21 11.11
C GLN A 26 -19.49 -16.61 10.90
N TYR A 27 -20.08 -17.35 9.98
CA TYR A 27 -19.68 -18.70 9.62
C TYR A 27 -19.67 -18.86 8.11
N LEU A 28 -18.73 -19.66 7.63
CA LEU A 28 -18.63 -20.06 6.24
C LEU A 28 -18.91 -21.56 6.13
N ILE A 29 -19.67 -21.95 5.12
CA ILE A 29 -19.92 -23.33 4.72
C ILE A 29 -19.03 -23.59 3.52
N GLU A 30 -18.08 -24.50 3.65
CA GLU A 30 -17.15 -24.90 2.59
C GLU A 30 -17.03 -26.43 2.50
N PRO A 31 -16.84 -27.00 1.30
CA PRO A 31 -16.57 -28.42 1.15
C PRO A 31 -15.16 -28.75 1.67
N LEU A 32 -14.99 -29.89 2.34
CA LEU A 32 -13.69 -30.34 2.86
C LEU A 32 -12.77 -30.93 1.79
N ALA A 33 -13.31 -31.24 0.62
CA ALA A 33 -12.59 -31.71 -0.56
C ALA A 33 -13.16 -31.03 -1.81
N ASP A 34 -12.43 -31.05 -2.94
CA ASP A 34 -12.89 -30.51 -4.22
C ASP A 34 -13.97 -31.37 -4.92
N ASP A 35 -14.67 -32.22 -4.17
CA ASP A 35 -15.77 -33.04 -4.68
C ASP A 35 -17.14 -32.51 -4.23
N ASP A 36 -18.15 -32.71 -5.09
CA ASP A 36 -19.50 -32.16 -4.88
C ASP A 36 -20.36 -33.04 -3.93
N THR A 37 -19.79 -34.09 -3.34
CA THR A 37 -20.50 -35.12 -2.56
C THR A 37 -19.94 -35.36 -1.16
N GLY A 38 -18.87 -34.65 -0.77
CA GLY A 38 -18.17 -34.82 0.49
C GLY A 38 -18.72 -33.99 1.65
N ASP A 39 -18.09 -34.17 2.81
CA ASP A 39 -18.42 -33.46 4.04
C ASP A 39 -18.20 -31.94 3.90
N HIS A 40 -19.10 -31.15 4.52
CA HIS A 40 -18.97 -29.69 4.58
C HIS A 40 -18.53 -29.24 5.98
N ALA A 41 -17.57 -28.34 6.04
CA ALA A 41 -17.18 -27.69 7.29
C ALA A 41 -17.97 -26.40 7.48
N LEU A 42 -18.59 -26.24 8.65
CA LEU A 42 -19.04 -24.95 9.15
C LEU A 42 -17.88 -24.32 9.92
N ARG A 43 -17.15 -23.40 9.28
CA ARG A 43 -16.00 -22.73 9.90
C ARG A 43 -16.45 -21.40 10.48
N THR A 44 -15.99 -21.08 11.69
CA THR A 44 -16.13 -19.72 12.21
C THR A 44 -15.37 -18.78 11.29
N PHE A 45 -16.09 -17.87 10.65
CA PHE A 45 -15.51 -16.71 9.98
C PHE A 45 -15.09 -15.73 11.07
N LYS A 46 -13.95 -16.05 11.71
CA LYS A 46 -13.16 -15.01 12.35
C LYS A 46 -12.61 -14.21 11.20
N ASN A 47 -13.17 -13.04 10.94
CA ASN A 47 -12.51 -12.05 10.10
C ASN A 47 -11.12 -11.86 10.75
N PRO A 48 -10.01 -12.37 10.19
CA PRO A 48 -8.72 -11.98 10.75
C PRO A 48 -8.67 -10.48 10.52
N VAL A 49 -8.72 -9.73 11.61
CA VAL A 49 -8.68 -8.28 11.57
C VAL A 49 -7.30 -7.94 11.06
N SER A 50 -7.14 -7.75 9.75
CA SER A 50 -5.84 -7.44 9.16
C SER A 50 -5.37 -6.07 9.65
N THR A 51 -4.11 -5.96 10.01
CA THR A 51 -3.50 -4.75 10.59
C THR A 51 -2.24 -4.36 9.83
N CYS A 52 -1.84 -3.10 9.96
CA CYS A 52 -0.46 -2.72 9.66
C CYS A 52 0.47 -3.14 10.81
N GLY A 53 1.70 -3.52 10.49
CA GLY A 53 2.71 -3.95 11.46
C GLY A 53 3.39 -2.79 12.19
N VAL A 54 3.21 -1.55 11.75
CA VAL A 54 3.82 -0.36 12.37
C VAL A 54 3.19 -0.12 13.75
N THR A 55 4.00 -0.17 14.81
CA THR A 55 3.56 0.04 16.20
C THR A 55 3.91 1.44 16.70
N SER A 56 3.29 1.90 17.79
CA SER A 56 3.60 3.22 18.37
C SER A 56 5.07 3.38 18.77
N SER A 57 5.76 2.31 19.17
CA SER A 57 7.20 2.35 19.50
C SER A 57 8.08 2.61 18.27
N SER A 58 7.60 2.32 17.06
CA SER A 58 8.34 2.66 15.83
C SER A 58 8.33 4.16 15.53
N TRP A 59 7.46 4.93 16.19
CA TRP A 59 7.32 6.37 15.99
C TRP A 59 8.38 7.19 16.74
N ASP A 60 9.00 6.60 17.77
CA ASP A 60 10.03 7.22 18.60
C ASP A 60 11.45 6.84 18.13
N ALA A 61 11.57 6.03 17.08
CA ALA A 61 12.85 5.72 16.47
C ALA A 61 13.46 7.02 15.88
N PRO A 62 14.74 7.33 16.16
CA PRO A 62 15.39 8.50 15.58
C PRO A 62 15.30 8.43 14.05
N HIS A 63 14.63 9.40 13.42
CA HIS A 63 14.65 9.53 11.98
C HIS A 63 16.11 9.67 11.52
N PRO A 64 16.59 8.85 10.58
CA PRO A 64 17.91 9.04 10.02
C PRO A 64 17.90 10.36 9.27
N THR A 65 18.35 11.44 9.91
CA THR A 65 18.30 12.77 9.32
C THR A 65 19.23 12.80 8.10
N GLY A 66 18.66 12.72 6.91
CA GLY A 66 19.30 13.09 5.66
C GLY A 66 19.43 14.61 5.60
N ARG A 67 20.31 15.20 6.44
CA ARG A 67 20.62 16.63 6.41
C ARG A 67 21.41 16.98 5.15
N THR A 68 20.76 17.01 3.98
CA THR A 68 21.25 17.81 2.86
C THR A 68 20.76 19.23 3.08
N ALA A 69 21.58 20.02 3.76
CA ALA A 69 21.35 21.45 3.97
C ALA A 69 21.47 22.22 2.64
N GLY A 70 20.44 22.17 1.81
CA GLY A 70 20.20 23.11 0.73
C GLY A 70 19.59 24.39 1.31
N LYS A 71 20.43 25.37 1.65
CA LYS A 71 19.97 26.71 2.05
C LYS A 71 19.36 27.42 0.83
N THR A 72 18.05 27.32 0.67
CA THR A 72 17.28 28.34 -0.05
C THR A 72 16.07 28.68 0.78
N LYS A 73 16.07 29.92 1.31
CA LYS A 73 14.93 30.54 1.97
C LYS A 73 13.86 30.88 0.91
N THR A 74 13.29 29.87 0.27
CA THR A 74 11.93 30.00 -0.23
C THR A 74 11.03 30.02 1.01
N SER A 75 10.03 30.90 1.07
CA SER A 75 9.22 31.02 2.29
C SER A 75 8.65 29.63 2.62
N ALA A 76 8.65 29.24 3.90
CA ALA A 76 8.18 27.92 4.34
C ALA A 76 6.75 27.59 3.83
N THR A 77 5.99 28.61 3.43
CA THR A 77 4.69 28.49 2.75
C THR A 77 4.81 27.95 1.32
N SER A 78 5.75 28.41 0.48
CA SER A 78 5.85 27.94 -0.91
C SER A 78 6.31 26.47 -1.00
N PHE A 79 7.10 26.01 -0.02
CA PHE A 79 7.60 24.64 0.04
C PHE A 79 6.49 23.61 0.30
N LEU A 80 5.48 23.97 1.10
CA LEU A 80 4.32 23.11 1.38
C LEU A 80 3.28 23.17 0.25
N GLU A 81 3.25 24.25 -0.52
CA GLU A 81 2.33 24.46 -1.64
C GLU A 81 2.84 23.85 -2.96
N GLU A 82 4.14 23.61 -3.10
CA GLU A 82 4.72 22.98 -4.28
C GLU A 82 4.29 21.51 -4.41
N LYS A 83 4.01 21.07 -5.64
CA LYS A 83 3.65 19.68 -5.92
C LYS A 83 4.84 18.75 -5.62
N LYS A 84 4.57 17.62 -4.98
CA LYS A 84 5.57 16.61 -4.62
C LYS A 84 5.50 15.44 -5.58
N TYR A 85 6.63 14.81 -5.85
CA TYR A 85 6.71 13.57 -6.62
C TYR A 85 7.37 12.50 -5.77
N VAL A 86 6.85 11.28 -5.81
CA VAL A 86 7.50 10.10 -5.22
C VAL A 86 7.84 9.19 -6.38
N GLU A 87 9.12 9.11 -6.72
CA GLU A 87 9.66 8.13 -7.65
C GLU A 87 9.62 6.74 -7.01
N LEU A 88 8.55 6.01 -7.29
CA LEU A 88 8.26 4.70 -6.72
C LEU A 88 8.88 3.59 -7.57
N PHE A 89 9.62 2.70 -6.91
CA PHE A 89 10.10 1.44 -7.47
C PHE A 89 9.35 0.26 -6.85
N ILE A 90 8.74 -0.59 -7.66
CA ILE A 90 8.04 -1.79 -7.16
C ILE A 90 8.90 -3.03 -7.39
N VAL A 91 9.03 -3.85 -6.35
CA VAL A 91 9.60 -5.20 -6.47
C VAL A 91 8.51 -6.22 -6.21
N VAL A 92 8.42 -7.24 -7.06
CA VAL A 92 7.49 -8.36 -6.89
C VAL A 92 8.27 -9.62 -6.64
N ASP A 93 8.03 -10.26 -5.49
CA ASP A 93 8.76 -11.46 -5.10
C ASP A 93 8.39 -12.69 -5.95
N HIS A 94 9.20 -13.73 -5.84
CA HIS A 94 9.04 -14.95 -6.62
C HIS A 94 7.73 -15.66 -6.30
N ARG A 95 7.30 -15.62 -5.04
CA ARG A 95 6.07 -16.25 -4.59
C ARG A 95 4.85 -15.59 -5.23
N GLU A 96 4.81 -14.27 -5.28
CA GLU A 96 3.75 -13.51 -5.92
C GLU A 96 3.73 -13.74 -7.43
N TYR A 97 4.90 -13.76 -8.06
CA TYR A 97 5.01 -14.13 -9.47
C TYR A 97 4.43 -15.52 -9.75
N GLN A 98 4.70 -16.50 -8.90
CA GLN A 98 4.11 -17.84 -9.01
C GLN A 98 2.59 -17.82 -8.80
N ARG A 99 2.09 -17.06 -7.81
CA ARG A 99 0.65 -16.92 -7.52
C ARG A 99 -0.10 -16.31 -8.70
N LEU A 100 0.51 -15.35 -9.39
CA LEU A 100 0.03 -14.76 -10.64
C LEU A 100 0.35 -15.62 -11.87
N ARG A 101 0.42 -16.94 -11.69
CA ARG A 101 0.57 -17.95 -12.75
C ARG A 101 1.81 -17.78 -13.62
N ARG A 102 2.86 -17.15 -13.08
CA ARG A 102 4.11 -16.86 -13.79
C ARG A 102 3.86 -16.01 -15.06
N ASP A 103 2.87 -15.14 -15.00
CA ASP A 103 2.51 -14.24 -16.10
C ASP A 103 2.96 -12.82 -15.78
N LEU A 104 3.99 -12.36 -16.49
CA LEU A 104 4.52 -11.00 -16.34
C LEU A 104 3.50 -9.91 -16.70
N ASN A 105 2.55 -10.19 -17.60
CA ASN A 105 1.51 -9.23 -17.95
C ASN A 105 0.46 -9.14 -16.84
N ALA A 106 0.12 -10.26 -16.21
CA ALA A 106 -0.75 -10.27 -15.03
C ALA A 106 -0.12 -9.48 -13.87
N VAL A 107 1.19 -9.66 -13.63
CA VAL A 107 1.96 -8.88 -12.65
C VAL A 107 1.89 -7.38 -13.00
N ARG A 108 2.27 -7.00 -14.22
CA ARG A 108 2.25 -5.59 -14.68
C ARG A 108 0.89 -4.94 -14.49
N GLY A 109 -0.16 -5.56 -15.01
CA GLY A 109 -1.52 -5.01 -14.94
C GLY A 109 -2.02 -4.86 -13.51
N ARG A 110 -1.62 -5.78 -12.62
CA ARG A 110 -1.95 -5.68 -11.19
C ARG A 110 -1.19 -4.55 -10.51
N ILE A 111 0.12 -4.43 -10.72
CA ILE A 111 0.94 -3.36 -10.13
C ILE A 111 0.50 -1.98 -10.65
N PHE A 112 0.21 -1.82 -11.94
CA PHE A 112 -0.27 -0.54 -12.47
C PHE A 112 -1.59 -0.11 -11.84
N GLN A 113 -2.53 -1.05 -11.66
CA GLN A 113 -3.78 -0.75 -10.93
C GLN A 113 -3.52 -0.33 -9.48
N MET A 114 -2.54 -0.95 -8.81
CA MET A 114 -2.17 -0.55 -7.44
C MET A 114 -1.59 0.86 -7.40
N VAL A 115 -0.63 1.17 -8.28
CA VAL A 115 0.00 2.49 -8.35
C VAL A 115 -0.99 3.56 -8.74
N ASN A 116 -1.88 3.30 -9.71
CA ASN A 116 -2.91 4.26 -10.12
C ASN A 116 -3.85 4.63 -8.97
N PHE A 117 -4.29 3.62 -8.21
CA PHE A 117 -5.08 3.86 -7.02
C PHE A 117 -4.31 4.67 -5.98
N ALA A 118 -3.04 4.33 -5.71
CA ALA A 118 -2.21 5.08 -4.78
C ALA A 118 -2.05 6.54 -5.24
N ASN A 119 -1.68 6.78 -6.50
CA ASN A 119 -1.55 8.13 -7.07
C ASN A 119 -2.83 8.93 -6.90
N MET A 120 -4.00 8.37 -7.23
CA MET A 120 -5.31 9.02 -7.02
C MET A 120 -5.52 9.44 -5.57
N VAL A 121 -5.20 8.58 -4.60
CA VAL A 121 -5.31 8.91 -3.17
C VAL A 121 -4.34 10.02 -2.76
N TYR A 122 -3.14 10.08 -3.34
CA TYR A 122 -2.12 11.07 -3.00
C TYR A 122 -2.35 12.45 -3.62
N GLN A 123 -3.17 12.58 -4.67
CA GLN A 123 -3.52 13.87 -5.26
C GLN A 123 -4.13 14.84 -4.23
N GLN A 124 -4.88 14.33 -3.24
CA GLN A 124 -5.46 15.16 -2.16
C GLN A 124 -4.42 15.80 -1.23
N LEU A 125 -3.15 15.39 -1.32
CA LEU A 125 -2.01 15.95 -0.59
C LEU A 125 -1.06 16.75 -1.50
N ASN A 126 -1.47 17.03 -2.74
CA ASN A 126 -0.62 17.65 -3.76
C ASN A 126 0.67 16.84 -4.03
N THR A 127 0.55 15.52 -4.00
CA THR A 127 1.64 14.57 -4.19
C THR A 127 1.30 13.59 -5.30
N SER A 128 2.21 13.36 -6.22
CA SER A 128 2.07 12.36 -7.28
C SER A 128 2.98 11.16 -7.00
N ILE A 129 2.39 9.96 -7.08
CA ILE A 129 3.14 8.71 -7.04
C ILE A 129 3.44 8.30 -8.47
N VAL A 130 4.73 8.21 -8.82
CA VAL A 130 5.18 7.93 -10.18
C VAL A 130 5.98 6.64 -10.20
N LEU A 131 5.53 5.64 -10.96
CA LEU A 131 6.25 4.38 -11.10
C LEU A 131 7.44 4.57 -12.06
N VAL A 132 8.65 4.65 -11.51
CA VAL A 132 9.89 4.82 -12.29
C VAL A 132 10.57 3.49 -12.61
N GLY A 133 10.13 2.39 -11.98
CA GLY A 133 10.67 1.07 -12.27
C GLY A 133 9.94 -0.06 -11.57
N MET A 134 10.06 -1.25 -12.15
CA MET A 134 9.53 -2.48 -11.58
C MET A 134 10.51 -3.62 -11.81
N GLU A 135 10.78 -4.42 -10.78
CA GLU A 135 11.55 -5.66 -10.87
C GLU A 135 10.72 -6.85 -10.40
N VAL A 136 10.65 -7.91 -11.20
CA VAL A 136 9.98 -9.16 -10.84
C VAL A 136 11.06 -10.23 -10.64
N TRP A 137 11.08 -10.84 -9.46
CA TRP A 137 12.01 -11.92 -9.13
C TRP A 137 11.52 -13.26 -9.72
N SER A 138 11.48 -13.33 -11.05
CA SER A 138 10.86 -14.44 -11.79
C SER A 138 11.61 -15.78 -11.68
N ASP A 139 12.91 -15.74 -11.36
CA ASP A 139 13.77 -16.92 -11.17
C ASP A 139 13.84 -17.35 -9.70
N ARG A 140 14.17 -16.42 -8.80
CA ARG A 140 14.24 -16.61 -7.35
C ARG A 140 14.28 -15.27 -6.64
N ASP A 141 13.91 -15.26 -5.36
CA ASP A 141 14.05 -14.08 -4.52
C ASP A 141 15.51 -13.63 -4.38
N ARG A 142 15.72 -12.32 -4.29
CA ARG A 142 17.04 -11.71 -4.07
C ARG A 142 17.34 -11.44 -2.60
N ILE A 143 16.35 -11.65 -1.74
CA ILE A 143 16.43 -11.62 -0.29
C ILE A 143 15.73 -12.86 0.27
N GLU A 144 15.92 -13.11 1.55
CA GLU A 144 15.07 -14.07 2.27
C GLU A 144 13.77 -13.37 2.68
N VAL A 145 12.65 -13.77 2.06
CA VAL A 145 11.31 -13.32 2.43
C VAL A 145 10.76 -14.31 3.47
N VAL A 146 10.48 -13.82 4.68
CA VAL A 146 10.03 -14.63 5.84
C VAL A 146 8.68 -14.13 6.37
N GLU A 147 8.02 -14.95 7.18
CA GLU A 147 6.71 -14.63 7.79
C GLU A 147 6.76 -13.39 8.70
N SER A 148 7.93 -13.07 9.27
CA SER A 148 8.07 -11.87 10.08
C SER A 148 8.20 -10.61 9.19
N PRO A 149 7.20 -9.71 9.17
CA PRO A 149 7.19 -8.56 8.28
C PRO A 149 8.35 -7.61 8.56
N GLY A 150 8.75 -7.45 9.84
CA GLY A 150 9.89 -6.61 10.22
C GLY A 150 11.24 -7.17 9.75
N GLN A 151 11.43 -8.49 9.79
CA GLN A 151 12.66 -9.11 9.26
C GLN A 151 12.71 -8.97 7.74
N THR A 152 11.61 -9.27 7.05
CA THR A 152 11.50 -9.08 5.58
C THR A 152 11.74 -7.63 5.18
N LEU A 153 11.19 -6.65 5.90
CA LEU A 153 11.42 -5.22 5.69
C LEU A 153 12.91 -4.87 5.81
N ASN A 154 13.60 -5.34 6.86
CA ASN A 154 15.04 -5.10 7.07
C ASN A 154 15.90 -5.75 5.98
N HIS A 155 15.54 -6.96 5.54
CA HIS A 155 16.22 -7.64 4.43
C HIS A 155 16.06 -6.83 3.13
N PHE A 156 14.84 -6.35 2.87
CA PHE A 156 14.52 -5.57 1.68
C PHE A 156 15.23 -4.20 1.69
N GLU A 157 15.24 -3.50 2.82
CA GLU A 157 16.01 -2.26 3.03
C GLU A 157 17.49 -2.47 2.68
N THR A 158 18.10 -3.52 3.25
CA THR A 158 19.51 -3.85 3.05
C THR A 158 19.80 -4.10 1.57
N TRP A 159 18.96 -4.88 0.89
CA TRP A 159 19.11 -5.17 -0.53
C TRP A 159 18.91 -3.93 -1.40
N ARG A 160 17.87 -3.12 -1.15
CA ARG A 160 17.58 -1.88 -1.88
C ARG A 160 18.80 -0.95 -1.86
N ASN A 161 19.36 -0.74 -0.68
CA ASN A 161 20.52 0.15 -0.49
C ASN A 161 21.82 -0.40 -1.10
N ARG A 162 22.06 -1.71 -1.04
CA ARG A 162 23.32 -2.32 -1.52
C ARG A 162 23.33 -2.69 -2.99
N VAL A 163 22.16 -2.95 -3.58
CA VAL A 163 22.01 -3.53 -4.91
C VAL A 163 21.20 -2.61 -5.81
N LEU A 164 19.94 -2.34 -5.48
CA LEU A 164 19.02 -1.64 -6.39
C LEU A 164 19.46 -0.20 -6.67
N MET A 165 19.79 0.55 -5.61
CA MET A 165 20.21 1.97 -5.71
C MET A 165 21.45 2.22 -6.57
N LYS A 166 22.26 1.19 -6.86
CA LYS A 166 23.44 1.33 -7.73
C LYS A 166 23.08 1.53 -9.20
N ASN A 167 21.93 1.01 -9.63
CA ASN A 167 21.57 0.94 -11.05
C ASN A 167 20.27 1.67 -11.37
N LYS A 168 19.40 1.82 -10.37
CA LYS A 168 18.05 2.39 -10.52
C LYS A 168 17.84 3.42 -9.41
N PRO A 169 18.21 4.69 -9.62
CA PRO A 169 17.81 5.76 -8.71
C PRO A 169 16.28 5.80 -8.57
N HIS A 170 15.81 5.98 -7.34
CA HIS A 170 14.40 6.11 -6.99
C HIS A 170 14.29 6.63 -5.54
N ASP A 171 13.18 7.28 -5.22
CA ASP A 171 12.92 7.85 -3.91
C ASP A 171 12.51 6.79 -2.91
N ASN A 172 11.60 5.90 -3.30
CA ASN A 172 10.94 4.91 -2.44
C ASN A 172 10.79 3.57 -3.15
N ALA A 173 10.97 2.47 -2.41
CA ALA A 173 10.74 1.13 -2.95
C ALA A 173 9.75 0.32 -2.10
N GLN A 174 8.84 -0.40 -2.75
CA GLN A 174 7.87 -1.25 -2.06
C GLN A 174 7.98 -2.68 -2.59
N LEU A 175 8.08 -3.65 -1.68
CA LEU A 175 8.05 -5.08 -2.01
C LEU A 175 6.61 -5.58 -1.93
N ILE A 176 6.08 -6.09 -3.04
CA ILE A 176 4.82 -6.83 -3.08
C ILE A 176 5.15 -8.31 -2.99
N THR A 177 4.58 -8.98 -1.98
CA THR A 177 4.89 -10.38 -1.69
C THR A 177 3.65 -11.25 -1.61
N GLY A 178 3.78 -12.49 -2.09
CA GLY A 178 2.80 -13.56 -1.89
C GLY A 178 2.97 -14.29 -0.55
N MET A 179 3.89 -13.83 0.31
CA MET A 179 4.08 -14.35 1.67
C MET A 179 2.87 -14.02 2.55
N GLU A 180 2.42 -15.00 3.32
CA GLU A 180 1.48 -14.75 4.42
C GLU A 180 2.29 -14.37 5.65
N PHE A 181 2.21 -13.11 6.07
CA PHE A 181 2.93 -12.67 7.26
C PHE A 181 2.28 -13.19 8.54
N GLU A 182 3.08 -13.26 9.59
CA GLU A 182 2.64 -13.75 10.89
C GLU A 182 1.52 -12.88 11.49
N GLY A 183 0.51 -13.56 12.03
CA GLY A 183 -0.64 -12.93 12.68
C GLY A 183 -1.58 -12.23 11.71
N ALA A 184 -1.87 -10.97 11.98
CA ALA A 184 -2.82 -10.15 11.22
C ALA A 184 -2.14 -9.17 10.26
N THR A 185 -0.81 -9.09 10.29
CA THR A 185 -0.09 -8.03 9.59
C THR A 185 -0.15 -8.23 8.09
N VAL A 186 -0.50 -7.19 7.32
CA VAL A 186 -0.51 -7.24 5.85
C VAL A 186 0.44 -6.25 5.19
N GLY A 187 1.11 -5.42 5.97
CA GLY A 187 2.08 -4.45 5.49
C GLY A 187 2.92 -3.90 6.64
N MET A 188 4.10 -3.40 6.30
CA MET A 188 4.97 -2.69 7.24
C MET A 188 5.93 -1.78 6.48
N ALA A 189 6.20 -0.60 7.04
CA ALA A 189 7.14 0.36 6.50
C ALA A 189 7.85 1.14 7.63
N PHE A 190 9.00 1.75 7.29
CA PHE A 190 9.64 2.70 8.21
C PHE A 190 8.91 4.04 8.17
N VAL A 191 8.67 4.64 9.34
CA VAL A 191 7.99 5.94 9.44
C VAL A 191 8.97 7.08 9.15
N GLY A 192 8.61 7.97 8.23
CA GLY A 192 9.45 9.12 7.84
C GLY A 192 10.74 8.70 7.11
N GLY A 193 10.75 7.52 6.48
CA GLY A 193 11.92 6.96 5.83
C GLY A 193 12.22 7.50 4.43
N VAL A 194 11.30 8.27 3.81
CA VAL A 194 11.47 8.71 2.41
C VAL A 194 12.75 9.54 2.20
N CYS A 195 13.39 9.39 1.05
CA CYS A 195 14.72 9.97 0.73
C CYS A 195 15.88 9.48 1.62
N THR A 196 15.68 8.49 2.48
CA THR A 196 16.75 7.91 3.32
C THR A 196 17.05 6.46 2.94
N ILE A 197 17.96 5.83 3.69
CA ILE A 197 18.21 4.38 3.58
C ILE A 197 16.97 3.55 3.95
N GLN A 198 16.08 4.10 4.79
CA GLN A 198 14.84 3.47 5.25
C GLN A 198 13.65 3.75 4.33
N SER A 199 13.88 4.23 3.10
CA SER A 199 12.80 4.53 2.15
C SER A 199 12.24 3.26 1.48
N VAL A 200 11.72 2.36 2.32
CA VAL A 200 11.15 1.08 1.90
C VAL A 200 9.90 0.71 2.69
N GLY A 201 9.06 -0.13 2.08
CA GLY A 201 7.97 -0.84 2.73
C GLY A 201 7.75 -2.23 2.12
N VAL A 202 7.00 -3.06 2.81
CA VAL A 202 6.60 -4.41 2.38
C VAL A 202 5.08 -4.52 2.47
N VAL A 203 4.46 -5.11 1.44
CA VAL A 203 3.01 -5.27 1.33
C VAL A 203 2.70 -6.71 0.92
N GLN A 204 1.94 -7.40 1.76
CA GLN A 204 1.36 -8.69 1.42
C GLN A 204 0.23 -8.50 0.41
N ASP A 205 0.21 -9.32 -0.63
CA ASP A 205 -0.92 -9.39 -1.56
C ASP A 205 -2.09 -10.22 -0.97
N HIS A 206 -2.73 -9.62 0.04
CA HIS A 206 -3.69 -10.27 0.94
C HIS A 206 -5.11 -10.45 0.36
N ASN A 207 -5.37 -9.96 -0.85
CA ASN A 207 -6.70 -9.99 -1.43
C ASN A 207 -6.67 -10.28 -2.94
N SER A 208 -7.60 -11.10 -3.44
CA SER A 208 -7.73 -11.34 -4.88
C SER A 208 -8.06 -10.06 -5.65
N GLN A 209 -8.85 -9.16 -5.06
CA GLN A 209 -9.11 -7.83 -5.59
C GLN A 209 -7.90 -6.92 -5.37
N VAL A 210 -7.52 -6.17 -6.40
CA VAL A 210 -6.33 -5.31 -6.37
C VAL A 210 -6.50 -4.08 -5.49
N ILE A 211 -7.71 -3.52 -5.42
CA ILE A 211 -7.97 -2.22 -4.78
C ILE A 211 -7.77 -2.23 -3.25
N PRO A 212 -8.19 -3.26 -2.50
CA PRO A 212 -7.83 -3.39 -1.09
C PRO A 212 -6.31 -3.45 -0.83
N VAL A 213 -5.57 -4.18 -1.66
CA VAL A 213 -4.10 -4.28 -1.56
C VAL A 213 -3.44 -2.96 -1.93
N ALA A 214 -3.98 -2.25 -2.93
CA ALA A 214 -3.54 -0.92 -3.31
C ALA A 214 -3.73 0.11 -2.20
N ALA A 215 -4.79 -0.02 -1.39
CA ALA A 215 -4.99 0.80 -0.20
C ALA A 215 -3.93 0.51 0.87
N THR A 216 -3.50 -0.75 1.03
CA THR A 216 -2.35 -1.10 1.89
C THR A 216 -1.06 -0.50 1.34
N LEU A 217 -0.81 -0.57 0.02
CA LEU A 217 0.34 0.10 -0.59
C LEU A 217 0.34 1.62 -0.30
N ALA A 218 -0.79 2.29 -0.47
CA ALA A 218 -0.91 3.71 -0.16
C ALA A 218 -0.67 4.02 1.32
N HIS A 219 -1.13 3.14 2.22
CA HIS A 219 -0.90 3.23 3.66
C HIS A 219 0.59 3.13 4.03
N GLU A 220 1.31 2.15 3.49
CA GLU A 220 2.74 1.96 3.77
C GLU A 220 3.60 3.10 3.22
N ILE A 221 3.27 3.62 2.03
CA ILE A 221 3.88 4.87 1.52
C ILE A 221 3.58 6.04 2.47
N GLY A 222 2.41 6.05 3.11
CA GLY A 222 2.00 7.10 4.05
C GLY A 222 2.89 7.12 5.28
N HIS A 223 3.23 5.95 5.79
CA HIS A 223 4.26 5.80 6.82
C HIS A 223 5.61 6.34 6.36
N ASN A 224 6.09 5.96 5.17
CA ASN A 224 7.35 6.49 4.65
C ASN A 224 7.36 8.03 4.54
N LEU A 225 6.20 8.64 4.29
CA LEU A 225 5.97 10.09 4.25
C LEU A 225 5.67 10.71 5.63
N GLY A 226 5.96 9.99 6.71
CA GLY A 226 5.88 10.51 8.08
C GLY A 226 4.47 10.47 8.71
N MET A 227 3.47 9.92 8.02
CA MET A 227 2.14 9.76 8.59
C MET A 227 2.12 8.64 9.63
N ARG A 228 1.36 8.85 10.70
CA ARG A 228 1.13 7.85 11.76
C ARG A 228 -0.29 7.31 11.63
N HIS A 229 -0.58 6.22 12.34
CA HIS A 229 -1.94 5.69 12.39
C HIS A 229 -2.92 6.71 12.94
N ASP A 230 -4.14 6.68 12.40
CA ASP A 230 -5.25 7.48 12.90
C ASP A 230 -5.63 7.04 14.32
N SER A 231 -5.68 8.00 15.24
CA SER A 231 -6.12 7.83 16.63
C SER A 231 -7.57 8.27 16.82
N GLU A 232 -8.07 8.16 18.05
CA GLU A 232 -9.36 8.77 18.42
C GLU A 232 -9.37 10.26 18.06
N GLY A 233 -10.45 10.72 17.42
CA GLY A 233 -10.60 12.09 16.92
C GLY A 233 -10.10 12.34 15.49
N CYS A 234 -9.38 11.40 14.87
CA CYS A 234 -9.02 11.48 13.45
C CYS A 234 -10.19 11.01 12.57
N SER A 235 -10.54 11.79 11.56
CA SER A 235 -11.64 11.46 10.63
C SER A 235 -11.34 11.99 9.22
N CYS A 236 -11.85 11.28 8.22
CA CYS A 236 -11.85 11.63 6.80
C CYS A 236 -13.28 11.76 6.25
N GLY A 237 -14.25 12.03 7.14
CA GLY A 237 -15.68 12.11 6.84
C GLY A 237 -16.50 11.09 7.62
N GLN A 238 -17.80 11.36 7.79
CA GLN A 238 -18.70 10.49 8.56
C GLN A 238 -18.81 9.10 7.93
N GLY A 239 -18.57 8.05 8.73
CA GLY A 239 -18.73 6.65 8.33
C GLY A 239 -17.69 6.13 7.33
N LYS A 240 -16.66 6.91 7.00
CA LYS A 240 -15.61 6.52 6.05
C LYS A 240 -14.41 5.92 6.77
N ALA A 241 -13.82 4.88 6.17
CA ALA A 241 -12.51 4.39 6.55
C ALA A 241 -11.42 5.30 5.95
N CYS A 242 -10.41 5.62 6.75
CA CYS A 242 -9.30 6.46 6.34
C CYS A 242 -8.09 5.60 5.98
N ILE A 243 -7.24 6.09 5.08
CA ILE A 243 -6.09 5.32 4.57
C ILE A 243 -5.18 4.90 5.71
N MET A 244 -4.91 5.80 6.68
CA MET A 244 -4.00 5.54 7.82
C MET A 244 -4.68 4.86 9.02
N ALA A 245 -5.85 4.24 8.86
CA ALA A 245 -6.41 3.40 9.92
C ALA A 245 -5.49 2.20 10.18
N ALA A 246 -5.15 1.93 11.45
CA ALA A 246 -4.24 0.83 11.83
C ALA A 246 -4.78 -0.57 11.49
N VAL A 247 -6.09 -0.67 11.26
CA VAL A 247 -6.84 -1.89 11.03
C VAL A 247 -7.58 -1.74 9.70
N LEU A 248 -7.51 -2.76 8.85
CA LEU A 248 -8.23 -2.79 7.59
C LEU A 248 -9.74 -2.79 7.84
N SER A 249 -10.44 -1.89 7.15
CA SER A 249 -11.89 -1.83 7.15
C SER A 249 -12.49 -2.69 6.05
N ARG A 250 -13.76 -3.09 6.23
CA ARG A 250 -14.56 -3.71 5.16
C ARG A 250 -14.76 -2.78 3.97
N GLN A 251 -14.78 -1.47 4.22
CA GLN A 251 -14.82 -0.46 3.17
C GLN A 251 -13.40 -0.07 2.80
N VAL A 252 -13.05 -0.13 1.51
CA VAL A 252 -11.72 0.27 1.05
C VAL A 252 -11.55 1.77 1.26
N PRO A 253 -10.58 2.22 2.07
CA PRO A 253 -10.35 3.64 2.31
C PRO A 253 -9.83 4.33 1.05
N ARG A 254 -10.23 5.58 0.85
CA ARG A 254 -9.78 6.42 -0.29
C ARG A 254 -9.30 7.82 0.13
N LEU A 255 -9.46 8.15 1.41
CA LEU A 255 -9.23 9.49 1.93
C LEU A 255 -8.24 9.44 3.10
N PHE A 256 -7.32 10.38 3.13
CA PHE A 256 -6.51 10.65 4.31
C PHE A 256 -7.35 11.41 5.35
N SER A 257 -7.07 11.16 6.62
CA SER A 257 -7.69 11.94 7.69
C SER A 257 -7.00 13.31 7.81
N SER A 258 -7.67 14.25 8.48
CA SER A 258 -7.03 15.53 8.82
C SER A 258 -5.76 15.36 9.67
N CYS A 259 -5.66 14.27 10.44
CA CYS A 259 -4.45 13.96 11.22
C CYS A 259 -3.31 13.52 10.30
N SER A 260 -3.60 12.67 9.30
CA SER A 260 -2.60 12.20 8.35
C SER A 260 -2.05 13.37 7.53
N SER A 261 -2.93 14.25 7.03
CA SER A 261 -2.52 15.47 6.30
C SER A 261 -1.64 16.39 7.14
N ARG A 262 -1.96 16.55 8.44
CA ARG A 262 -1.14 17.34 9.37
C ARG A 262 0.22 16.71 9.61
N GLY A 263 0.27 15.40 9.87
CA GLY A 263 1.51 14.65 10.06
C GLY A 263 2.42 14.75 8.83
N TYR A 264 1.85 14.64 7.62
CA TYR A 264 2.59 14.84 6.38
C TYR A 264 3.17 16.25 6.25
N GLY A 265 2.36 17.29 6.51
CA GLY A 265 2.83 18.68 6.46
C GLY A 265 3.92 18.98 7.51
N GLU A 266 3.82 18.40 8.70
CA GLU A 266 4.85 18.48 9.73
C GLU A 266 6.14 17.79 9.31
N PHE A 267 6.05 16.58 8.74
CA PHE A 267 7.18 15.84 8.20
C PHE A 267 7.91 16.64 7.10
N LEU A 268 7.17 17.15 6.11
CA LEU A 268 7.75 18.00 5.06
C LEU A 268 8.49 19.21 5.66
N ARG A 269 7.90 19.87 6.66
CA ARG A 269 8.49 21.06 7.30
C ARG A 269 9.73 20.75 8.14
N VAL A 270 9.75 19.63 8.84
CA VAL A 270 10.82 19.28 9.79
C VAL A 270 11.99 18.60 9.07
N ASP A 271 11.69 17.59 8.26
CA ASP A 271 12.73 16.76 7.62
C ASP A 271 13.14 17.28 6.24
N THR A 272 12.27 18.06 5.58
CA THR A 272 12.56 18.70 4.27
C THR A 272 13.14 17.70 3.26
N PRO A 273 12.42 16.62 2.93
CA PRO A 273 12.93 15.53 2.08
C PRO A 273 13.16 16.01 0.64
N GLY A 274 14.41 16.34 0.31
CA GLY A 274 14.75 17.03 -0.94
C GLY A 274 14.48 16.24 -2.22
N CYS A 275 14.41 14.90 -2.17
CA CYS A 275 14.14 14.05 -3.33
C CYS A 275 12.68 14.11 -3.82
N LEU A 276 11.77 14.74 -3.06
CA LEU A 276 10.36 14.81 -3.46
C LEU A 276 10.05 15.99 -4.40
N PHE A 277 11.05 16.79 -4.76
CA PHE A 277 10.87 18.06 -5.45
C PHE A 277 11.25 18.02 -6.92
N ASP A 278 12.06 17.04 -7.32
CA ASP A 278 12.33 16.79 -8.72
C ASP A 278 11.15 16.07 -9.36
N ARG A 279 10.71 16.63 -10.49
CA ARG A 279 9.72 15.99 -11.34
C ARG A 279 10.46 14.93 -12.16
N PRO A 280 10.05 13.65 -12.10
CA PRO A 280 10.64 12.63 -12.95
C PRO A 280 10.40 12.95 -14.42
N ASP A 281 11.45 12.82 -15.23
CA ASP A 281 11.32 12.83 -16.69
C ASP A 281 10.54 11.56 -17.08
N ILE A 282 9.29 11.74 -17.53
CA ILE A 282 8.38 10.63 -17.85
C ILE A 282 8.92 9.88 -19.07
N VAL A 283 9.73 8.85 -18.82
CA VAL A 283 10.26 7.97 -19.84
C VAL A 283 10.16 6.55 -19.31
N LEU A 284 9.13 5.82 -19.76
CA LEU A 284 8.88 4.39 -19.50
C LEU A 284 8.29 4.15 -18.11
N VAL A 285 7.01 3.82 -17.93
CA VAL A 285 6.53 2.42 -18.00
C VAL A 285 4.99 2.35 -17.95
N SER A 286 4.27 3.47 -17.84
CA SER A 286 2.80 3.48 -17.85
C SER A 286 2.28 3.59 -19.29
N ASP A 287 1.25 2.81 -19.65
CA ASP A 287 0.33 3.26 -20.71
C ASP A 287 -0.17 4.66 -20.31
N SER A 288 -0.16 5.62 -21.23
CA SER A 288 -0.55 7.01 -20.93
C SER A 288 -1.95 7.07 -20.32
N LEU A 289 -2.12 7.77 -19.20
CA LEU A 289 -3.32 7.75 -18.37
C LEU A 289 -3.95 9.14 -18.24
N CYS A 290 -4.75 9.50 -19.23
CA CYS A 290 -5.49 10.74 -19.25
C CYS A 290 -6.44 10.88 -18.04
N GLY A 291 -6.34 12.01 -17.34
CA GLY A 291 -7.13 12.38 -16.17
C GLY A 291 -6.39 12.20 -14.84
N ASN A 292 -5.07 11.98 -14.85
CA ASN A 292 -4.26 11.81 -13.63
C ASN A 292 -3.52 13.11 -13.21
N GLY A 293 -3.66 14.20 -13.98
CA GLY A 293 -3.03 15.49 -13.74
C GLY A 293 -1.53 15.52 -14.06
N VAL A 294 -1.04 14.58 -14.86
CA VAL A 294 0.34 14.44 -15.34
C VAL A 294 0.30 14.16 -16.83
N VAL A 295 0.85 15.07 -17.65
CA VAL A 295 0.88 14.88 -19.11
C VAL A 295 1.81 13.73 -19.47
N ASP A 296 1.25 12.62 -19.95
CA ASP A 296 1.99 11.44 -20.39
C ASP A 296 2.40 11.54 -21.88
N PRO A 297 3.37 10.73 -22.37
CA PRO A 297 3.74 10.69 -23.78
C PRO A 297 2.52 10.38 -24.68
N GLY A 298 2.20 11.30 -25.59
CA GLY A 298 1.03 11.20 -26.49
C GLY A 298 -0.17 12.04 -26.06
N GLU A 299 -0.12 12.70 -24.90
CA GLU A 299 -1.13 13.65 -24.45
C GLU A 299 -0.71 15.09 -24.74
N GLU A 300 -1.64 15.93 -25.19
CA GLU A 300 -1.41 17.38 -25.33
C GLU A 300 -1.59 18.11 -23.99
N CYS A 301 -2.45 17.57 -23.12
CA CYS A 301 -2.73 18.06 -21.77
C CYS A 301 -3.37 16.94 -20.93
N ASP A 302 -3.22 17.02 -19.60
CA ASP A 302 -3.94 16.20 -18.63
C ASP A 302 -4.42 17.12 -17.50
N CYS A 303 -5.73 17.34 -17.43
CA CYS A 303 -6.40 18.25 -16.52
C CYS A 303 -6.87 17.60 -15.20
N GLY A 304 -6.55 16.32 -14.98
CA GLY A 304 -7.12 15.55 -13.88
C GLY A 304 -8.52 15.00 -14.18
N ALA A 305 -9.10 14.26 -13.24
CA ALA A 305 -10.45 13.72 -13.36
C ALA A 305 -11.48 14.87 -13.39
N GLU A 306 -12.40 14.85 -14.35
CA GLU A 306 -13.53 15.80 -14.38
C GLU A 306 -14.39 15.63 -13.11
N GLU A 307 -14.76 16.75 -12.47
CA GLU A 307 -15.65 16.81 -11.29
C GLU A 307 -17.07 16.30 -11.56
#